data_AF-A0ABD1B4M9-F1
#
_entry.id   AF-A0ABD1B4M9-F1
#
_cell.length_a   1.000
_cell.length_b   1.000
_cell.length_c   1.000
_cell.angle_alpha   90.00
_cell.angle_beta   90.00
_cell.angle_gamma   90.00
#
_symmetry.space_group_name_H-M   'P 1'
#
loop_
_entity.id
_entity.type
_entity.pdbx_description
1 polymer ?
#
loop_
_entity_poly.entity_id
_entity_poly.type
_entity_poly.pdbx_seq_one_letter_code
_entity_poly.pdbx_strand_id
1 'polypeptide(L)'
;MQILDRPMDSLWPFNLLPGRSRTSSSWNQWLCYPLLTLASGRMASFNLARSPQMEELRYFMSNISLSSTPDSLEWRPDGNPSTNFVSSMIYELIGHHQPPVDRHRIIWIKRGIPKHNYLAYLINLNRCPTKDRLIAWHLEVDPMCPLCDREPESRNHLFFECRFSTQIWSQLATKLRLPQTLPTWDRVLRSLLALSGDKHLKYLTLLAWQSTLYEIWSERNTRLHRNSYGTADNLLKRIDSTIRDRISAFRYRNNLTASSRLQLGSR
;
A
#
# COMPACT_ATOMS: atom_id res chain seq x y z
N MET A 1 -12.93 -9.26 -23.25
CA MET A 1 -12.32 -8.21 -24.11
C MET A 1 -13.07 -6.91 -23.85
N GLN A 2 -12.36 -5.81 -23.58
CA GLN A 2 -12.83 -4.45 -23.19
C GLN A 2 -13.14 -4.13 -21.71
N ILE A 3 -12.17 -4.30 -20.78
CA ILE A 3 -12.11 -3.51 -19.52
C ILE A 3 -10.68 -2.99 -19.21
N LEU A 4 -9.63 -3.35 -19.96
CA LEU A 4 -8.24 -3.11 -19.55
C LEU A 4 -7.51 -1.90 -20.18
N ASP A 5 -8.23 -0.95 -20.78
CA ASP A 5 -7.62 0.23 -21.44
C ASP A 5 -7.74 1.55 -20.65
N ARG A 6 -7.60 1.54 -19.32
CA ARG A 6 -7.51 2.80 -18.55
C ARG A 6 -6.19 2.98 -17.81
N PRO A 7 -5.53 4.16 -17.95
CA PRO A 7 -4.34 4.49 -17.20
C PRO A 7 -4.64 4.61 -15.69
N MET A 8 -3.63 4.29 -14.88
CA MET A 8 -3.68 4.08 -13.43
C MET A 8 -4.09 5.32 -12.60
N ASP A 9 -4.32 6.47 -13.23
CA ASP A 9 -4.78 7.70 -12.59
C ASP A 9 -6.32 7.75 -12.39
N SER A 10 -7.06 6.76 -12.89
CA SER A 10 -8.53 6.79 -12.93
C SER A 10 -9.24 5.85 -11.93
N LEU A 11 -8.51 5.18 -11.04
CA LEU A 11 -9.08 4.12 -10.18
C LEU A 11 -9.15 4.39 -8.68
N TRP A 12 -8.92 5.63 -8.21
CA TRP A 12 -9.14 5.94 -6.78
C TRP A 12 -9.79 7.31 -6.55
N PRO A 13 -10.90 7.39 -5.80
CA PRO A 13 -11.59 8.64 -5.53
C PRO A 13 -10.89 9.41 -4.41
N PHE A 14 -9.99 10.33 -4.78
CA PHE A 14 -9.77 11.52 -3.97
C PHE A 14 -10.93 12.47 -4.23
N ASN A 15 -12.01 12.36 -3.44
CA ASN A 15 -12.96 13.44 -3.14
C ASN A 15 -14.05 12.92 -2.19
N LEU A 16 -13.79 13.00 -0.89
CA LEU A 16 -14.83 12.98 0.13
C LEU A 16 -14.57 14.13 1.11
N LEU A 17 -14.95 15.33 0.69
CA LEU A 17 -15.44 16.37 1.59
C LEU A 17 -16.88 16.68 1.16
N PRO A 18 -17.85 16.81 2.09
CA PRO A 18 -19.27 16.82 1.75
C PRO A 18 -19.70 18.23 1.30
N GLY A 19 -20.29 18.29 0.11
CA GLY A 19 -20.90 19.50 -0.44
C GLY A 19 -22.09 19.18 -1.33
N ARG A 20 -23.28 19.12 -0.70
CA ARG A 20 -24.63 19.34 -1.24
C ARG A 20 -25.09 18.62 -2.53
N SER A 21 -26.08 17.75 -2.29
CA SER A 21 -27.36 17.59 -3.02
C SER A 21 -27.34 17.41 -4.54
N ARG A 22 -27.54 16.16 -4.98
CA ARG A 22 -28.32 15.85 -6.19
C ARG A 22 -29.03 14.49 -6.05
N THR A 23 -30.33 14.60 -5.80
CA THR A 23 -31.48 13.72 -6.13
C THR A 23 -31.20 12.31 -6.68
N SER A 24 -31.44 11.30 -5.84
CA SER A 24 -32.46 10.24 -6.00
C SER A 24 -32.85 9.83 -7.42
N SER A 25 -32.41 8.65 -7.86
CA SER A 25 -33.25 7.55 -8.41
C SER A 25 -32.46 6.54 -9.26
N SER A 26 -31.62 5.70 -8.63
CA SER A 26 -31.29 4.36 -9.22
C SER A 26 -30.51 3.41 -8.28
N TRP A 27 -30.19 3.81 -7.04
CA TRP A 27 -29.41 2.98 -6.11
C TRP A 27 -30.24 2.03 -5.22
N ASN A 28 -31.56 1.92 -5.42
CA ASN A 28 -32.46 1.21 -4.52
C ASN A 28 -32.88 -0.18 -5.03
N GLN A 29 -31.94 -1.05 -5.42
CA GLN A 29 -32.33 -2.43 -5.73
C GLN A 29 -31.47 -3.56 -5.17
N TRP A 30 -30.33 -3.28 -4.51
CA TRP A 30 -29.48 -4.37 -3.98
C TRP A 30 -28.91 -4.19 -2.57
N LEU A 31 -29.33 -3.18 -1.80
CA LEU A 31 -28.81 -2.97 -0.42
C LEU A 31 -29.84 -2.67 0.69
N CYS A 32 -31.15 -2.83 0.45
CA CYS A 32 -32.18 -2.48 1.46
C CYS A 32 -33.20 -3.59 1.76
N TYR A 33 -32.75 -4.83 1.99
CA TYR A 33 -33.66 -5.94 2.33
C TYR A 33 -33.33 -6.73 3.60
N PRO A 34 -32.77 -6.10 4.66
CA PRO A 34 -33.21 -6.55 6.00
C PRO A 34 -33.53 -5.44 7.03
N LEU A 35 -33.37 -4.14 6.72
CA LEU A 35 -33.57 -3.07 7.72
C LEU A 35 -34.99 -2.47 7.74
N LEU A 36 -35.85 -2.72 6.73
CA LEU A 36 -37.22 -2.19 6.69
C LEU A 36 -38.28 -3.12 7.32
N THR A 37 -37.90 -4.30 7.79
CA THR A 37 -38.83 -5.31 8.35
C THR A 37 -38.93 -5.32 9.88
N LEU A 38 -38.32 -4.36 10.59
CA LEU A 38 -38.48 -4.22 12.05
C LEU A 38 -39.60 -3.24 12.45
N ALA A 39 -40.05 -2.37 11.54
CA ALA A 39 -41.04 -1.33 11.85
C ALA A 39 -42.52 -1.80 11.73
N SER A 40 -42.79 -3.05 11.33
CA SER A 40 -44.15 -3.52 11.03
C SER A 40 -44.61 -4.75 11.81
N GLY A 41 -43.90 -5.16 12.87
CA GLY A 41 -44.31 -6.26 13.74
C GLY A 41 -44.38 -7.64 13.06
N ARG A 42 -43.89 -7.76 11.82
CA ARG A 42 -43.76 -9.04 11.12
C ARG A 42 -42.30 -9.47 11.17
N MET A 43 -42.04 -10.50 11.98
CA MET A 43 -40.77 -11.22 12.00
C MET A 43 -40.42 -11.63 10.56
N ALA A 44 -39.40 -11.00 9.97
CA ALA A 44 -38.91 -11.41 8.65
C ALA A 44 -38.53 -12.88 8.74
N SER A 45 -39.15 -13.73 7.92
CA SER A 45 -38.78 -15.13 7.82
C SER A 45 -37.39 -15.21 7.19
N PHE A 46 -36.36 -15.17 8.02
CA PHE A 46 -35.02 -15.52 7.59
C PHE A 46 -35.07 -16.99 7.16
N ASN A 47 -34.98 -17.26 5.85
CA ASN A 47 -34.94 -18.62 5.33
C ASN A 47 -33.75 -19.37 5.95
N LEU A 48 -34.01 -20.58 6.46
CA LEU A 48 -33.11 -21.62 7.02
C LEU A 48 -31.64 -21.19 7.29
N ALA A 49 -31.26 -21.17 8.57
CA ALA A 49 -29.92 -20.79 9.02
C ALA A 49 -28.83 -21.65 8.32
N ARG A 50 -27.90 -21.00 7.61
CA ARG A 50 -26.80 -21.68 6.90
C ARG A 50 -25.50 -21.73 7.72
N SER A 51 -25.46 -21.17 8.93
CA SER A 51 -24.31 -21.25 9.83
C SER A 51 -24.71 -21.14 11.32
N PRO A 52 -23.90 -21.68 12.25
CA PRO A 52 -24.13 -21.59 13.69
C PRO A 52 -24.25 -20.13 14.21
N GLN A 53 -23.46 -19.20 13.67
CA GLN A 53 -23.50 -17.78 14.06
C GLN A 53 -24.84 -17.13 13.67
N MET A 54 -25.45 -17.57 12.57
CA MET A 54 -26.76 -17.07 12.14
C MET A 54 -27.88 -17.59 13.03
N GLU A 55 -27.74 -18.79 13.59
CA GLU A 55 -28.69 -19.39 14.52
C GLU A 55 -28.65 -18.70 15.89
N GLU A 56 -27.45 -18.40 16.39
CA GLU A 56 -27.24 -17.61 17.61
C GLU A 56 -27.85 -16.20 17.48
N LEU A 57 -27.62 -15.54 16.34
CA LEU A 57 -28.22 -14.23 16.07
C LEU A 57 -29.75 -14.30 16.04
N ARG A 58 -30.34 -15.37 15.47
CA ARG A 58 -31.81 -15.55 15.47
C ARG A 58 -32.35 -15.73 16.86
N TYR A 59 -31.71 -16.58 17.67
CA TYR A 59 -32.09 -16.78 19.07
C TYR A 59 -32.04 -15.46 19.84
N PHE A 60 -30.98 -14.68 19.64
CA PHE A 60 -30.87 -13.35 20.24
C PHE A 60 -32.02 -12.44 19.79
N MET A 61 -32.26 -12.32 18.48
CA MET A 61 -33.32 -11.48 17.92
C MET A 61 -34.72 -11.89 18.36
N SER A 62 -35.01 -13.19 18.50
CA SER A 62 -36.32 -13.67 18.98
C SER A 62 -36.61 -13.35 20.43
N ASN A 63 -35.56 -13.09 21.23
CA ASN A 63 -35.68 -12.78 22.66
C ASN A 63 -35.63 -11.27 22.95
N ILE A 64 -35.59 -10.40 21.92
CA ILE A 64 -35.63 -8.95 22.09
C ILE A 64 -37.09 -8.51 22.26
N SER A 65 -37.42 -7.97 23.42
CA SER A 65 -38.70 -7.28 23.67
C SER A 65 -38.58 -5.81 23.31
N LEU A 66 -39.37 -5.34 22.34
CA LEU A 66 -39.41 -3.93 21.95
C LEU A 66 -40.26 -3.13 22.95
N SER A 67 -39.77 -1.96 23.37
CA SER A 67 -40.51 -0.99 24.17
C SER A 67 -41.05 0.14 23.30
N SER A 68 -42.10 0.82 23.76
CA SER A 68 -42.65 2.03 23.11
C SER A 68 -41.89 3.31 23.46
N THR A 69 -40.75 3.19 24.14
CA THR A 69 -39.89 4.32 24.50
C THR A 69 -39.15 4.82 23.25
N PRO A 70 -38.94 6.14 23.09
CA PRO A 70 -38.13 6.65 22.00
C PRO A 70 -36.72 6.07 22.05
N ASP A 71 -36.19 5.67 20.90
CA ASP A 71 -34.81 5.18 20.79
C ASP A 71 -33.81 6.28 21.18
N SER A 72 -32.76 5.90 21.91
CA SER A 72 -31.63 6.77 22.23
C SER A 72 -30.33 6.14 21.74
N LEU A 73 -29.42 6.97 21.24
CA LEU A 73 -28.09 6.53 20.84
C LEU A 73 -27.20 6.48 22.09
N GLU A 74 -26.75 5.28 22.46
CA GLU A 74 -25.84 5.06 23.59
C GLU A 74 -24.55 4.40 23.09
N TRP A 75 -23.39 4.99 23.38
CA TRP A 75 -22.09 4.39 23.11
C TRP A 75 -21.63 3.60 24.32
N ARG A 76 -21.15 2.37 24.15
CA ARG A 76 -20.64 1.55 25.26
C ARG A 76 -19.18 1.10 25.07
N PRO A 77 -18.21 2.03 25.05
CA PRO A 77 -16.80 1.64 25.03
C PRO A 77 -16.44 0.88 26.32
N ASP A 78 -15.84 -0.30 26.19
CA ASP A 78 -15.53 -1.21 27.31
C ASP A 78 -16.72 -1.52 28.25
N GLY A 79 -17.95 -1.50 27.71
CA GLY A 79 -19.17 -1.79 28.48
C GLY A 79 -19.72 -0.62 29.31
N ASN A 80 -19.07 0.55 29.30
CA ASN A 80 -19.52 1.73 30.04
C ASN A 80 -20.38 2.66 29.19
N PRO A 81 -21.59 3.06 29.65
CA PRO A 81 -22.43 4.04 28.97
C PRO A 81 -21.72 5.37 28.75
N SER A 82 -21.75 5.86 27.51
CA SER A 82 -21.33 7.19 27.12
C SER A 82 -22.36 7.78 26.17
N THR A 83 -22.79 9.01 26.45
CA THR A 83 -23.65 9.79 25.54
C THR A 83 -22.86 10.43 24.40
N ASN A 84 -21.52 10.50 24.54
CA ASN A 84 -20.65 11.19 23.60
C ASN A 84 -19.85 10.17 22.77
N PHE A 85 -19.90 10.35 21.45
CA PHE A 85 -19.01 9.62 20.54
C PHE A 85 -17.62 10.26 20.55
N VAL A 86 -16.62 9.48 20.95
CA VAL A 86 -15.22 9.90 20.92
C VAL A 86 -14.46 8.98 19.97
N SER A 87 -14.16 9.49 18.78
CA SER A 87 -13.52 8.70 17.71
C SER A 87 -12.19 8.08 18.14
N SER A 88 -11.38 8.76 18.97
CA SER A 88 -10.10 8.23 19.45
C SER A 88 -10.28 7.03 20.38
N MET A 89 -11.27 7.08 21.27
CA MET A 89 -11.59 5.98 22.19
C MET A 89 -12.07 4.74 21.43
N ILE A 90 -12.95 4.93 20.45
CA ILE A 90 -13.41 3.82 19.60
C ILE A 90 -12.25 3.27 18.76
N TYR A 91 -11.38 4.14 18.24
CA TYR A 91 -10.19 3.72 17.50
C TYR A 91 -9.23 2.87 18.35
N GLU A 92 -9.04 3.23 19.62
CA GLU A 92 -8.24 2.45 20.57
C GLU A 92 -8.92 1.12 20.93
N LEU A 93 -10.24 1.12 21.14
CA LEU A 93 -11.03 -0.07 21.47
C LEU A 93 -11.01 -1.12 20.34
N ILE A 94 -11.19 -0.69 19.09
CA ILE A 94 -11.18 -1.58 17.91
C ILE A 94 -9.76 -1.83 17.40
N GLY A 95 -8.81 -1.03 17.84
CA GLY A 95 -7.43 -1.06 17.39
C GLY A 95 -6.69 -2.24 18.02
N HIS A 96 -6.43 -3.29 17.24
CA HIS A 96 -5.36 -4.22 17.58
C HIS A 96 -4.02 -3.49 17.45
N HIS A 97 -3.59 -2.84 18.53
CA HIS A 97 -2.30 -2.14 18.60
C HIS A 97 -1.17 -3.15 18.50
N GLN A 98 -0.68 -3.37 17.28
CA GLN A 98 0.54 -4.13 17.05
C GLN A 98 1.74 -3.32 17.55
N PRO A 99 2.81 -4.00 18.01
CA PRO A 99 4.02 -3.30 18.40
C PRO A 99 4.53 -2.43 17.23
N PRO A 100 5.03 -1.22 17.52
CA PRO A 100 5.50 -0.31 16.48
C PRO A 100 6.59 -0.98 15.65
N VAL A 101 6.36 -1.10 14.34
CA VAL A 101 7.32 -1.71 13.42
C VAL A 101 8.36 -0.66 13.03
N ASP A 102 9.63 -0.94 13.33
CA ASP A 102 10.77 -0.03 13.03
C ASP A 102 10.91 0.32 11.54
N ARG A 103 10.31 -0.50 10.66
CA ARG A 103 10.31 -0.33 9.20
C ARG A 103 9.72 1.00 8.74
N HIS A 104 8.87 1.66 9.54
CA HIS A 104 8.30 2.96 9.18
C HIS A 104 9.38 4.01 8.88
N ARG A 105 10.55 3.96 9.54
CA ARG A 105 11.63 4.95 9.42
C ARG A 105 12.34 4.91 8.07
N ILE A 106 12.37 3.74 7.41
CA ILE A 106 13.00 3.54 6.09
C ILE A 106 11.99 3.70 4.94
N ILE A 107 10.69 3.60 5.23
CA ILE A 107 9.59 3.78 4.27
C ILE A 107 9.21 5.27 4.19
N TRP A 108 9.00 5.92 5.32
CA TRP A 108 8.51 7.30 5.39
C TRP A 108 9.67 8.28 5.59
N ILE A 109 10.56 8.33 4.60
CA ILE A 109 11.68 9.25 4.66
C ILE A 109 11.21 10.69 4.53
N LYS A 110 11.69 11.56 5.43
CA LYS A 110 11.47 13.00 5.29
C LYS A 110 11.99 13.44 3.93
N ARG A 111 11.21 14.25 3.22
CA ARG A 111 11.59 14.77 1.90
C ARG A 111 11.70 13.69 0.80
N GLY A 112 11.20 12.47 1.04
CA GLY A 112 11.03 11.43 0.01
C GLY A 112 10.02 11.81 -1.06
N ILE A 113 9.96 11.02 -2.13
CA ILE A 113 8.97 11.19 -3.20
C ILE A 113 7.70 10.44 -2.76
N PRO A 114 6.52 11.11 -2.62
CA PRO A 114 5.33 10.47 -2.03
C PRO A 114 4.91 9.17 -2.71
N LYS A 115 4.89 9.13 -4.04
CA LYS A 115 4.58 7.91 -4.81
C LYS A 115 5.58 6.77 -4.57
N HIS A 116 6.86 7.07 -4.33
CA HIS A 116 7.88 6.05 -4.03
C HIS A 116 7.73 5.53 -2.60
N ASN A 117 7.47 6.42 -1.62
CA ASN A 117 7.20 6.02 -0.24
C ASN A 117 6.00 5.08 -0.15
N TYR A 118 4.90 5.44 -0.83
CA TYR A 118 3.68 4.64 -0.84
C TYR A 118 3.89 3.27 -1.48
N LEU A 119 4.56 3.21 -2.63
CA LEU A 119 4.87 1.93 -3.25
C LEU A 119 5.80 1.08 -2.36
N ALA A 120 6.85 1.67 -1.80
CA ALA A 120 7.76 0.97 -0.88
C ALA A 120 7.01 0.39 0.33
N TYR A 121 6.02 1.12 0.86
CA TYR A 121 5.12 0.63 1.91
C TYR A 121 4.35 -0.63 1.47
N LEU A 122 3.70 -0.58 0.30
CA LEU A 122 2.96 -1.74 -0.24
C LEU A 122 3.86 -2.95 -0.49
N ILE A 123 5.04 -2.74 -1.04
CA ILE A 123 6.01 -3.82 -1.27
C ILE A 123 6.46 -4.42 0.07
N ASN A 124 6.69 -3.59 1.09
CA ASN A 124 7.07 -4.07 2.43
C ASN A 124 6.00 -4.97 3.06
N LEU A 125 4.73 -4.61 2.87
CA LEU A 125 3.57 -5.41 3.28
C LEU A 125 3.30 -6.63 2.39
N ASN A 126 4.08 -6.82 1.33
CA ASN A 126 3.84 -7.83 0.30
C ASN A 126 2.43 -7.72 -0.33
N ARG A 127 1.95 -6.50 -0.57
CA ARG A 127 0.60 -6.21 -1.06
C ARG A 127 0.53 -5.77 -2.52
N CYS A 128 1.64 -5.82 -3.25
CA CYS A 128 1.65 -5.55 -4.68
C CYS A 128 1.05 -6.73 -5.47
N PRO A 129 0.38 -6.51 -6.61
CA PRO A 129 -0.18 -7.58 -7.45
C PRO A 129 0.89 -8.30 -8.29
N THR A 130 1.81 -9.01 -7.61
CA THR A 130 2.76 -9.95 -8.21
C THR A 130 2.06 -11.24 -8.67
N LYS A 131 2.62 -11.98 -9.63
CA LYS A 131 1.93 -13.14 -10.22
C LYS A 131 1.63 -14.23 -9.19
N ASP A 132 2.55 -14.53 -8.27
CA ASP A 132 2.33 -15.43 -7.14
C ASP A 132 1.05 -15.09 -6.35
N ARG A 133 0.79 -13.80 -6.12
CA ARG A 133 -0.40 -13.33 -5.41
C ARG A 133 -1.65 -13.37 -6.26
N LEU A 134 -1.55 -13.05 -7.55
CA LEU A 134 -2.69 -13.17 -8.48
C LEU A 134 -3.13 -14.64 -8.58
N ILE A 135 -2.18 -15.57 -8.67
CA ILE A 135 -2.45 -17.01 -8.67
C ILE A 135 -3.10 -17.43 -7.34
N ALA A 136 -2.61 -16.93 -6.20
CA ALA A 136 -3.22 -17.19 -4.90
C ALA A 136 -4.67 -16.65 -4.78
N TRP A 137 -5.04 -15.67 -5.60
CA TRP A 137 -6.41 -15.19 -5.76
C TRP A 137 -7.22 -15.96 -6.80
N HIS A 138 -6.71 -17.10 -7.27
CA HIS A 138 -7.33 -17.97 -8.29
C HIS A 138 -7.50 -17.27 -9.65
N LEU A 139 -6.63 -16.31 -9.98
CA LEU A 139 -6.56 -15.73 -11.31
C LEU A 139 -5.65 -16.57 -12.20
N GLU A 140 -6.13 -16.91 -13.40
CA GLU A 140 -5.35 -17.59 -14.42
C GLU A 140 -4.37 -16.60 -15.06
N VAL A 141 -3.12 -16.64 -14.60
CA VAL A 141 -2.03 -15.83 -15.16
C VAL A 141 -0.77 -16.68 -15.31
N ASP A 142 -0.02 -16.42 -16.37
CA ASP A 142 1.32 -16.99 -16.53
C ASP A 142 2.19 -16.58 -15.31
N PRO A 143 2.77 -17.55 -14.56
CA PRO A 143 3.59 -17.27 -13.39
C PRO A 143 4.91 -16.59 -13.72
N MET A 144 5.38 -16.63 -14.97
CA MET A 144 6.73 -16.18 -15.33
C MET A 144 6.95 -14.68 -15.08
N CYS A 145 8.12 -14.35 -14.54
CA CYS A 145 8.52 -12.98 -14.24
C CYS A 145 8.67 -12.14 -15.53
N PRO A 146 7.92 -11.03 -15.70
CA PRO A 146 7.97 -10.21 -16.92
C PRO A 146 9.31 -9.53 -17.20
N LEU A 147 10.20 -9.48 -16.20
CA LEU A 147 11.52 -8.86 -16.33
C LEU A 147 12.58 -9.82 -16.89
N CYS A 148 12.55 -11.08 -16.46
CA CYS A 148 13.59 -12.06 -16.82
C CYS A 148 13.10 -13.21 -17.69
N ASP A 149 11.79 -13.51 -17.66
CA ASP A 149 11.16 -14.64 -18.35
C ASP A 149 11.83 -15.99 -18.06
N ARG A 150 12.26 -16.20 -16.79
CA ARG A 150 13.03 -17.40 -16.38
C ARG A 150 12.54 -18.07 -15.11
N GLU A 151 12.03 -17.31 -14.15
CA GLU A 151 11.52 -17.84 -12.89
C GLU A 151 10.15 -17.22 -12.57
N PRO A 152 9.33 -17.86 -11.72
CA PRO A 152 8.05 -17.32 -11.28
C PRO A 152 8.18 -15.94 -10.59
N GLU A 153 7.26 -15.02 -10.89
CA GLU A 153 7.21 -13.70 -10.26
C GLU A 153 6.74 -13.79 -8.80
N SER A 154 7.67 -13.62 -7.88
CA SER A 154 7.40 -13.29 -6.47
C SER A 154 7.93 -11.89 -6.14
N ARG A 155 7.55 -11.35 -4.97
CA ARG A 155 8.15 -10.08 -4.50
C ARG A 155 9.68 -10.17 -4.43
N ASN A 156 10.22 -11.23 -3.83
CA ASN A 156 11.67 -11.36 -3.63
C ASN A 156 12.37 -11.51 -4.98
N HIS A 157 11.80 -12.34 -5.86
CA HIS A 157 12.33 -12.51 -7.21
C HIS A 157 12.30 -11.19 -7.98
N LEU A 158 11.14 -10.56 -8.10
CA LEU A 158 10.97 -9.33 -8.87
C LEU A 158 11.95 -8.23 -8.45
N PHE A 159 12.10 -7.99 -7.15
CA PHE A 159 12.90 -6.87 -6.67
C PHE A 159 14.37 -7.20 -6.46
N PHE A 160 14.75 -8.45 -6.20
CA PHE A 160 16.12 -8.73 -5.77
C PHE A 160 16.78 -9.99 -6.33
N GLU A 161 16.06 -11.03 -6.74
CA GLU A 161 16.69 -12.27 -7.24
C GLU A 161 16.69 -12.31 -8.78
N CYS A 162 15.76 -11.58 -9.42
CA CYS A 162 15.67 -11.43 -10.86
C CYS A 162 16.96 -10.86 -11.45
N ARG A 163 17.52 -11.53 -12.48
CA ARG A 163 18.72 -11.10 -13.22
C ARG A 163 18.72 -9.64 -13.66
N PHE A 164 17.55 -9.12 -14.03
CA PHE A 164 17.40 -7.74 -14.47
C PHE A 164 17.52 -6.76 -13.29
N SER A 165 16.89 -7.10 -12.16
CA SER A 165 16.93 -6.30 -10.94
C SER A 165 18.29 -6.37 -10.26
N THR A 166 18.93 -7.54 -10.22
CA THR A 166 20.29 -7.70 -9.67
C THR A 166 21.31 -6.85 -10.41
N GLN A 167 21.24 -6.78 -11.75
CA GLN A 167 22.09 -5.91 -12.55
C GLN A 167 21.96 -4.43 -12.13
N ILE A 168 20.74 -3.95 -11.88
CA ILE A 168 20.49 -2.57 -11.43
C ILE A 168 21.09 -2.35 -10.04
N TRP A 169 20.86 -3.28 -9.11
CA TRP A 169 21.39 -3.17 -7.75
C TRP A 169 22.92 -3.20 -7.70
N SER A 170 23.58 -4.05 -8.49
CA SER A 170 25.05 -4.11 -8.55
C SER A 170 25.67 -2.79 -9.01
N GLN A 171 25.10 -2.18 -10.05
CA GLN A 171 25.56 -0.88 -10.54
C GLN A 171 25.30 0.24 -9.52
N LEU A 172 24.15 0.25 -8.87
CA LEU A 172 23.84 1.23 -7.81
C LEU A 172 24.71 1.05 -6.56
N ALA A 173 24.98 -0.19 -6.15
CA ALA A 173 25.86 -0.49 -5.03
C ALA A 173 27.27 0.03 -5.29
N THR A 174 27.77 -0.13 -6.53
CA THR A 174 29.07 0.42 -6.93
C THR A 174 29.06 1.95 -6.88
N LYS A 175 28.03 2.61 -7.44
CA LYS A 175 27.89 4.08 -7.39
C LYS A 175 27.78 4.64 -5.98
N LEU A 176 27.12 3.94 -5.07
CA LEU A 176 26.92 4.36 -3.68
C LEU A 176 28.02 3.84 -2.74
N ARG A 177 29.02 3.11 -3.26
CA ARG A 177 30.10 2.48 -2.50
C ARG A 177 29.57 1.56 -1.37
N LEU A 178 28.49 0.85 -1.65
CA LEU A 178 27.86 -0.11 -0.75
C LEU A 178 28.44 -1.52 -0.99
N PRO A 179 28.46 -2.39 0.05
CA PRO A 179 28.88 -3.77 -0.12
C PRO A 179 28.05 -4.51 -1.17
N GLN A 180 28.73 -5.15 -2.14
CA GLN A 180 28.09 -6.00 -3.15
C GLN A 180 27.76 -7.37 -2.56
N THR A 181 26.62 -7.46 -1.88
CA THR A 181 26.10 -8.73 -1.35
C THR A 181 24.82 -9.11 -2.09
N LEU A 182 24.58 -10.41 -2.28
CA LEU A 182 23.32 -10.91 -2.84
C LEU A 182 22.16 -10.49 -1.91
N PRO A 183 21.31 -9.55 -2.33
CA PRO A 183 20.37 -8.94 -1.42
C PRO A 183 19.11 -9.80 -1.34
N THR A 184 18.89 -10.58 -0.28
CA THR A 184 17.51 -11.04 0.00
C THR A 184 16.71 -9.85 0.55
N TRP A 185 15.39 -9.82 0.32
CA TRP A 185 14.51 -8.76 0.85
C TRP A 185 14.77 -8.44 2.32
N ASP A 186 14.79 -9.45 3.20
CA ASP A 186 14.98 -9.25 4.64
C ASP A 186 16.39 -8.77 5.02
N ARG A 187 17.43 -9.24 4.32
CA ARG A 187 18.80 -8.73 4.53
C ARG A 187 18.89 -7.25 4.18
N VAL A 188 18.31 -6.83 3.05
CA VAL A 188 18.28 -5.41 2.66
C VAL A 188 17.56 -4.58 3.71
N LEU A 189 16.37 -5.01 4.14
CA LEU A 189 15.63 -4.28 5.17
C LEU A 189 16.43 -4.16 6.47
N ARG A 190 17.09 -5.23 6.93
CA ARG A 190 17.96 -5.18 8.12
C ARG A 190 19.12 -4.20 7.93
N SER A 191 19.78 -4.23 6.78
CA SER A 191 20.87 -3.29 6.46
C SER A 191 20.38 -1.83 6.43
N LEU A 192 19.22 -1.56 5.83
CA LEU A 192 18.63 -0.21 5.79
C LEU A 192 18.25 0.31 7.18
N LEU A 193 17.71 -0.56 8.04
CA LEU A 193 17.40 -0.23 9.43
C LEU A 193 18.66 0.04 10.25
N ALA A 194 19.72 -0.73 10.00
CA ALA A 194 21.02 -0.59 10.65
C ALA A 194 21.85 0.60 10.14
N LEU A 195 21.39 1.34 9.10
CA LEU A 195 22.09 2.51 8.60
C LEU A 195 22.27 3.55 9.72
N SER A 196 23.53 3.77 10.09
CA SER A 196 23.99 4.74 11.07
C SER A 196 25.04 5.68 10.42
N GLY A 197 25.45 6.73 11.14
CA GLY A 197 26.45 7.70 10.65
C GLY A 197 25.84 8.87 9.87
N ASP A 198 26.44 9.20 8.71
CA ASP A 198 26.09 10.41 7.96
C ASP A 198 24.62 10.44 7.51
N LYS A 199 23.88 11.43 8.00
CA LYS A 199 22.47 11.69 7.66
C LYS A 199 22.25 11.88 6.16
N HIS A 200 23.25 12.38 5.43
CA HIS A 200 23.17 12.63 3.99
C HIS A 200 23.32 11.34 3.19
N LEU A 201 24.33 10.53 3.52
CA LEU A 201 24.48 9.20 2.94
C LEU A 201 23.28 8.31 3.25
N LYS A 202 22.77 8.33 4.49
CA LYS A 202 21.56 7.59 4.88
C LYS A 202 20.36 8.01 4.04
N TYR A 203 20.12 9.31 3.92
CA TYR A 203 19.03 9.84 3.09
C TYR A 203 19.18 9.45 1.62
N LEU A 204 20.38 9.59 1.05
CA LEU A 204 20.66 9.24 -0.34
C LEU A 204 20.43 7.75 -0.60
N THR A 205 20.89 6.89 0.31
CA THR A 205 20.73 5.43 0.22
C THR A 205 19.25 5.05 0.25
N LEU A 206 18.47 5.62 1.17
CA LEU A 206 17.04 5.35 1.24
C LEU A 206 16.29 5.87 0.02
N LEU A 207 16.63 7.08 -0.46
CA LEU A 207 16.04 7.64 -1.67
C LEU A 207 16.36 6.79 -2.91
N ALA A 208 17.60 6.31 -3.04
CA ALA A 208 18.02 5.43 -4.11
C ALA A 208 17.28 4.08 -4.05
N TRP A 209 17.19 3.49 -2.86
CA TRP A 209 16.44 2.25 -2.63
C TRP A 209 14.98 2.38 -3.07
N GLN A 210 14.27 3.41 -2.59
CA GLN A 210 12.86 3.65 -2.94
C GLN A 210 12.65 3.96 -4.43
N SER A 211 13.56 4.74 -5.04
CA SER A 211 13.49 5.06 -6.47
C SER A 211 13.71 3.81 -7.32
N THR A 212 14.61 2.92 -6.90
CA THR A 212 14.86 1.65 -7.59
C THR A 212 13.66 0.73 -7.52
N LEU A 213 13.03 0.58 -6.35
CA LEU A 213 11.79 -0.18 -6.21
C LEU A 213 10.70 0.36 -7.15
N TYR A 214 10.55 1.67 -7.21
CA TYR A 214 9.57 2.31 -8.10
C TYR A 214 9.86 2.06 -9.57
N GLU A 215 11.10 2.22 -10.01
CA GLU A 215 11.47 2.04 -11.40
C GLU A 215 11.37 0.58 -11.86
N ILE A 216 11.74 -0.38 -11.01
CA ILE A 216 11.55 -1.82 -11.28
C ILE A 216 10.05 -2.15 -11.42
N TRP A 217 9.23 -1.68 -10.50
CA TRP A 217 7.78 -1.91 -10.54
C TRP A 217 7.14 -1.27 -11.78
N SER A 218 7.54 -0.04 -12.10
CA SER A 218 7.08 0.70 -13.28
C SER A 218 7.48 0.00 -14.58
N GLU A 219 8.71 -0.49 -14.67
CA GLU A 219 9.20 -1.26 -15.82
C GLU A 219 8.42 -2.57 -15.99
N ARG A 220 8.22 -3.33 -14.91
CA ARG A 220 7.41 -4.56 -14.93
C ARG A 220 6.01 -4.29 -15.47
N ASN A 221 5.34 -3.25 -14.98
CA ASN A 221 4.00 -2.90 -15.43
C ASN A 221 3.99 -2.38 -16.87
N THR A 222 5.04 -1.68 -17.30
CA THR A 222 5.18 -1.20 -18.68
C THR A 222 5.30 -2.36 -19.65
N ARG A 223 6.09 -3.40 -19.32
CA ARG A 223 6.16 -4.62 -20.13
C ARG A 223 4.83 -5.34 -20.22
N LEU A 224 4.11 -5.47 -19.11
CA LEU A 224 2.81 -6.15 -19.07
C LEU A 224 1.69 -5.42 -19.82
N HIS A 225 1.59 -4.10 -19.68
CA HIS A 225 0.43 -3.34 -20.17
C HIS A 225 0.70 -2.59 -21.47
N ARG A 226 1.97 -2.36 -21.82
CA ARG A 226 2.34 -1.55 -22.99
C ARG A 226 3.27 -2.28 -23.97
N ASN A 227 3.64 -3.51 -23.67
CA ASN A 227 4.56 -4.32 -24.48
C ASN A 227 5.84 -3.55 -24.87
N SER A 228 6.33 -2.72 -23.95
CA SER A 228 7.50 -1.85 -24.15
C SER A 228 8.58 -2.23 -23.14
N TYR A 229 9.81 -2.35 -23.63
CA TYR A 229 10.92 -2.96 -22.90
C TYR A 229 12.08 -1.96 -22.78
N GLY A 230 12.38 -1.53 -21.55
CA GLY A 230 13.56 -0.75 -21.22
C GLY A 230 14.73 -1.64 -20.82
N THR A 231 15.95 -1.22 -21.17
CA THR A 231 17.17 -1.88 -20.67
C THR A 231 17.44 -1.50 -19.21
N ALA A 232 18.29 -2.27 -18.52
CA ALA A 232 18.74 -1.92 -17.18
C ALA A 232 19.42 -0.54 -17.15
N ASP A 233 20.16 -0.17 -18.20
CA ASP A 233 20.84 1.12 -18.30
C ASP A 233 19.84 2.28 -18.48
N ASN A 234 18.74 2.05 -19.20
CA ASN A 234 17.65 3.04 -19.27
C ASN A 234 17.06 3.28 -17.88
N LEU A 235 16.79 2.22 -17.10
CA LEU A 235 16.30 2.36 -15.73
C LEU A 235 17.28 3.11 -14.84
N LEU A 236 18.56 2.75 -14.89
CA LEU A 236 19.60 3.41 -14.10
C LEU A 236 19.69 4.91 -14.42
N LYS A 237 19.56 5.31 -15.69
CA LYS A 237 19.49 6.72 -16.07
C LYS A 237 18.27 7.42 -15.48
N ARG A 238 17.08 6.78 -15.49
CA ARG A 238 15.86 7.33 -14.86
C ARG A 238 15.98 7.45 -13.35
N ILE A 239 16.57 6.44 -12.69
CA ILE A 239 16.86 6.45 -11.24
C ILE A 239 17.80 7.62 -10.92
N ASP A 240 18.92 7.73 -11.64
CA ASP A 240 19.90 8.80 -11.44
C ASP A 240 19.31 10.19 -11.68
N SER A 241 18.49 10.37 -12.72
CA SER A 241 17.79 11.64 -12.98
C SER A 241 16.85 11.97 -11.83
N THR A 242 16.00 11.01 -11.43
CA THR A 242 15.02 11.21 -10.36
C THR A 242 15.68 11.59 -9.04
N ILE A 243 16.81 10.94 -8.69
CA ILE A 243 17.59 11.28 -7.50
C ILE A 243 18.17 12.70 -7.63
N ARG A 244 18.79 13.03 -8.77
CA ARG A 244 19.37 14.36 -9.02
C ARG A 244 18.32 15.47 -8.98
N ASP A 245 17.20 15.29 -9.66
CA ASP A 245 16.08 16.23 -9.69
C ASP A 245 15.52 16.44 -8.28
N ARG A 246 15.35 15.33 -7.53
CA ARG A 246 14.88 15.42 -6.15
C ARG A 246 15.85 16.17 -5.25
N ILE A 247 17.16 15.93 -5.38
CA ILE A 247 18.18 16.67 -4.61
C ILE A 247 18.20 18.15 -5.02
N SER A 248 18.16 18.45 -6.32
CA SER A 248 18.18 19.82 -6.86
C SER A 248 16.96 20.64 -6.44
N ALA A 249 15.77 20.03 -6.41
CA ALA A 249 14.55 20.68 -5.92
C ALA A 249 14.67 21.16 -4.46
N PHE A 250 15.54 20.55 -3.65
CA PHE A 250 15.84 21.03 -2.30
C PHE A 250 16.90 22.14 -2.26
N ARG A 251 17.80 22.20 -3.25
CA ARG A 251 18.87 23.22 -3.31
C ARG A 251 18.32 24.62 -3.48
N TYR A 252 17.25 24.79 -4.26
CA TYR A 252 16.57 26.08 -4.45
C TYR A 252 16.06 26.72 -3.14
N ARG A 253 15.94 25.94 -2.04
CA ARG A 253 15.52 26.44 -0.72
C ARG A 253 16.64 26.63 0.30
N ASN A 254 17.88 26.19 0.06
CA ASN A 254 19.00 26.28 1.03
C ASN A 254 20.38 26.12 0.34
N ASN A 255 21.04 27.23 0.02
CA ASN A 255 22.26 27.25 -0.81
C ASN A 255 23.54 26.70 -0.12
N LEU A 256 23.61 26.66 1.21
CA LEU A 256 24.88 26.38 1.93
C LEU A 256 25.22 24.90 2.11
N THR A 257 24.26 23.97 1.97
CA THR A 257 24.50 22.51 2.18
C THR A 257 24.71 21.73 0.89
N ALA A 258 24.64 22.40 -0.27
CA ALA A 258 24.63 21.77 -1.58
C ALA A 258 26.02 21.35 -2.08
N SER A 259 27.06 22.13 -1.77
CA SER A 259 28.42 21.90 -2.29
C SER A 259 29.08 20.66 -1.68
N SER A 260 28.85 20.39 -0.39
CA SER A 260 29.41 19.22 0.32
C SER A 260 28.87 17.88 -0.19
N ARG A 261 27.62 17.82 -0.67
CA ARG A 261 26.99 16.56 -1.11
C ARG A 261 27.28 16.17 -2.56
N LEU A 262 27.68 17.13 -3.41
CA LEU A 262 28.07 16.83 -4.79
C LEU A 262 29.42 16.13 -4.86
N GLN A 263 30.35 16.49 -3.97
CA GLN A 263 31.70 15.93 -3.96
C GLN A 263 31.77 14.45 -3.57
N LEU A 264 30.71 13.91 -2.94
CA LEU A 264 30.61 12.49 -2.56
C LEU A 264 30.02 11.60 -3.67
N GLY A 265 29.37 12.17 -4.69
CA GLY A 265 28.79 11.42 -5.81
C GLY A 265 29.55 11.55 -7.13
N SER A 266 30.65 12.30 -7.13
CA SER A 266 31.46 12.59 -8.32
C SER A 266 32.93 12.12 -8.19
N ARG A 267 33.20 11.21 -7.25
CA ARG A 267 34.49 10.53 -7.09
C ARG A 267 34.29 9.04 -6.93
#